data_AF-A0AA44F4U2-F1
#
_entry.id   AF-A0AA44F4U2-F1
#
_cell.length_a   1.000
_cell.length_b   1.000
_cell.length_c   1.000
_cell.angle_alpha   90.00
_cell.angle_beta   90.00
_cell.angle_gamma   90.00
#
_symmetry.space_group_name_H-M   'P 1'
#
loop_
_entity.id
_entity.type
_entity.pdbx_description
1 polymer ?
#
loop_
_entity_poly.entity_id
_entity_poly.type
_entity_poly.pdbx_seq_one_letter_code
_entity_poly.pdbx_strand_id
1 'polypeptide(L)'
;MRFGVLVIGLALALIPALADAHNCKCRNRGVMFELGQTSCLRVDGGSYLARCEMKLNVSSWTRIQDGCPVTERMQQQMTRVN
;
A
#
# COMPACT_ATOMS: atom_id res chain seq x y z
N MET A 1 -40.97 -12.87 -27.64
CA MET A 1 -39.74 -13.71 -27.73
C MET A 1 -38.45 -12.92 -27.96
N ARG A 2 -38.48 -11.61 -28.23
CA ARG A 2 -37.28 -10.77 -28.47
C ARG A 2 -36.84 -9.96 -27.23
N PHE A 3 -37.80 -9.64 -26.36
CA PHE A 3 -37.58 -8.86 -25.13
C PHE A 3 -36.90 -9.66 -24.00
N GLY A 4 -37.11 -10.97 -23.94
CA GLY A 4 -36.47 -11.83 -22.91
C GLY A 4 -34.97 -11.99 -23.09
N VAL A 5 -34.47 -11.91 -24.34
CA VAL A 5 -33.04 -12.02 -24.66
C VAL A 5 -32.28 -10.75 -24.24
N LEU A 6 -32.92 -9.58 -24.34
CA LEU A 6 -32.33 -8.29 -23.97
C LEU A 6 -32.08 -8.16 -22.46
N VAL A 7 -32.92 -8.76 -21.62
CA VAL A 7 -32.79 -8.66 -20.15
C VAL A 7 -31.66 -9.55 -19.61
N ILE A 8 -31.39 -10.69 -20.25
CA ILE A 8 -30.36 -11.65 -19.80
C ILE A 8 -28.95 -11.16 -20.17
N GLY A 9 -28.79 -10.48 -21.32
CA GLY A 9 -27.48 -9.94 -21.76
C GLY A 9 -26.97 -8.78 -20.89
N LEU A 10 -27.86 -8.00 -20.29
CA LEU A 10 -27.50 -6.82 -19.49
C LEU A 10 -26.97 -7.14 -18.09
N ALA A 11 -27.24 -8.35 -17.56
CA ALA A 11 -26.82 -8.75 -16.22
C ALA A 11 -25.34 -9.16 -16.14
N LEU A 12 -24.71 -9.54 -17.25
CA LEU A 12 -23.33 -10.06 -17.30
C LEU A 12 -22.25 -8.98 -17.42
N ALA A 13 -22.62 -7.71 -17.64
CA ALA A 13 -21.65 -6.63 -17.87
C ALA A 13 -21.10 -5.98 -16.59
N LEU A 14 -21.56 -6.38 -15.41
CA LEU A 14 -21.21 -5.76 -14.12
C LEU A 14 -20.13 -6.52 -13.33
N ILE A 15 -19.43 -7.48 -13.94
CA ILE A 15 -18.35 -8.19 -13.24
C ILE A 15 -17.18 -7.23 -13.09
N PRO A 16 -16.84 -6.73 -11.89
CA PRO A 16 -15.59 -6.02 -11.71
C PRO A 16 -14.46 -7.02 -12.00
N ALA A 17 -13.60 -6.69 -12.96
CA ALA A 17 -12.35 -7.40 -13.10
C ALA A 17 -11.54 -7.15 -11.82
N LEU A 18 -11.58 -8.11 -10.88
CA LEU A 18 -10.61 -8.18 -9.80
C LEU A 18 -9.27 -8.46 -10.48
N ALA A 19 -8.53 -7.40 -10.78
CA ALA A 19 -7.14 -7.52 -11.17
C ALA A 19 -6.42 -8.21 -10.00
N ASP A 20 -5.97 -9.43 -10.27
CA ASP A 20 -5.26 -10.31 -9.35
C ASP A 20 -3.91 -9.65 -8.99
N ALA A 21 -3.91 -8.76 -8.00
CA ALA A 21 -2.71 -8.13 -7.45
C ALA A 21 -1.92 -9.10 -6.56
N HIS A 22 -2.03 -10.42 -6.77
CA HIS A 22 -1.74 -11.45 -5.76
C HIS A 22 -0.26 -11.61 -5.42
N ASN A 23 0.63 -10.80 -5.99
CA ASN A 23 2.04 -10.82 -5.61
C ASN A 23 2.73 -9.44 -5.61
N CYS A 24 1.98 -8.35 -5.44
CA CYS A 24 2.61 -7.04 -5.24
C CYS A 24 3.16 -6.93 -3.81
N LYS A 25 4.46 -7.17 -3.67
CA LYS A 25 5.19 -7.00 -2.40
C LYS A 25 6.29 -5.98 -2.55
N CYS A 26 6.50 -5.19 -1.50
CA CYS A 26 7.59 -4.23 -1.44
C CYS A 26 8.65 -4.70 -0.46
N ARG A 27 9.93 -4.45 -0.76
CA ARG A 27 11.05 -4.84 0.09
C ARG A 27 11.61 -3.64 0.84
N ASN A 28 11.84 -3.80 2.14
CA ASN A 28 12.61 -2.87 2.96
C ASN A 28 13.62 -3.67 3.79
N ARG A 29 14.92 -3.41 3.61
CA ARG A 29 16.01 -4.04 4.38
C ARG A 29 15.92 -5.58 4.47
N GLY A 30 15.53 -6.22 3.36
CA GLY A 30 15.40 -7.69 3.28
C GLY A 30 14.03 -8.23 3.74
N VAL A 31 13.19 -7.42 4.36
CA VAL A 31 11.84 -7.80 4.79
C VAL A 31 10.84 -7.45 3.69
N MET A 32 9.92 -8.38 3.41
CA MET A 32 8.83 -8.20 2.45
C MET A 32 7.59 -7.65 3.14
N PHE A 33 6.91 -6.74 2.47
CA PHE A 33 5.68 -6.10 2.91
C PHE A 33 4.62 -6.29 1.83
N GLU A 34 3.44 -6.73 2.24
CA GLU A 34 2.26 -6.87 1.38
C GLU A 34 1.70 -5.49 0.97
N LEU A 35 0.90 -5.50 -0.10
CA LEU A 35 0.17 -4.33 -0.56
C LEU A 35 -0.63 -3.68 0.58
N GLY A 36 -0.53 -2.36 0.73
CA GLY A 36 -1.19 -1.57 1.76
C GLY A 36 -0.43 -1.47 3.09
N GLN A 37 0.55 -2.36 3.35
CA GLN A 37 1.37 -2.26 4.56
C GLN A 37 2.30 -1.04 4.50
N THR A 38 2.68 -0.55 5.68
CA THR A 38 3.55 0.61 5.82
C THR A 38 4.91 0.21 6.41
N SER A 39 5.94 0.96 6.03
CA SER A 39 7.29 0.76 6.54
C SER A 39 8.05 2.09 6.57
N CYS A 40 8.92 2.25 7.56
CA CYS A 40 9.86 3.36 7.62
C CYS A 40 11.02 3.07 6.65
N LEU A 41 11.14 3.87 5.60
CA LEU A 41 12.24 3.79 4.65
C LEU A 41 13.35 4.74 5.06
N ARG A 42 14.60 4.33 4.87
CA ARG A 42 15.78 5.17 5.07
C ARG A 42 16.57 5.21 3.76
N VAL A 43 16.63 6.37 3.12
CA VAL A 43 17.19 6.61 1.79
C VAL A 43 18.02 7.89 1.86
N ASP A 44 19.27 7.86 1.37
CA ASP A 44 20.19 9.01 1.35
C ASP A 44 20.29 9.77 2.69
N GLY A 45 20.35 9.03 3.80
CA GLY A 45 20.44 9.60 5.16
C GLY A 45 19.12 10.13 5.74
N GLY A 46 18.10 10.36 4.91
CA GLY A 46 16.75 10.72 5.34
C GLY A 46 15.89 9.51 5.69
N SER A 47 14.84 9.73 6.48
CA SER A 47 13.82 8.71 6.76
C SER A 47 12.40 9.24 6.56
N TYR A 48 11.53 8.40 5.99
CA TYR A 48 10.13 8.74 5.76
C TYR A 48 9.25 7.50 5.85
N LEU A 49 7.99 7.71 6.22
CA LEU A 49 6.98 6.66 6.23
C LEU A 49 6.45 6.45 4.82
N ALA A 50 6.47 5.20 4.37
CA ALA A 50 5.94 4.82 3.08
C ALA A 50 4.92 3.69 3.20
N ARG A 51 3.99 3.63 2.24
CA ARG A 51 3.05 2.53 2.02
C ARG A 51 3.44 1.74 0.79
N CYS A 52 3.35 0.41 0.86
CA CYS A 52 3.51 -0.46 -0.29
C CYS A 52 2.26 -0.35 -1.16
N GLU A 53 2.43 0.09 -2.41
CA GLU A 53 1.34 0.25 -3.37
C GLU A 53 1.73 -0.34 -4.73
N MET A 54 0.72 -0.57 -5.56
CA MET A 54 0.92 -0.90 -6.96
C MET A 54 0.78 0.39 -7.77
N LYS A 55 1.87 0.84 -8.40
CA LYS A 55 1.87 2.01 -9.30
C LYS A 55 2.25 1.52 -10.68
N LEU A 56 1.44 1.81 -11.70
CA LEU A 56 1.70 1.39 -13.09
C LEU A 56 2.01 -0.12 -13.20
N ASN A 57 1.25 -0.96 -12.49
CA ASN A 57 1.41 -2.42 -12.48
C ASN A 57 2.74 -2.93 -11.89
N VAL A 58 3.49 -2.08 -11.17
CA VAL A 58 4.70 -2.49 -10.44
C VAL A 58 4.58 -2.20 -8.94
N SER A 59 5.27 -3.00 -8.13
CA SER A 59 5.41 -2.76 -6.70
C SER A 59 6.22 -1.49 -6.46
N SER A 60 5.64 -0.52 -5.75
CA SER A 60 6.26 0.76 -5.47
C SER A 60 6.02 1.18 -4.03
N TRP A 61 7.02 1.84 -3.45
CA TRP A 61 6.86 2.55 -2.18
C TRP A 61 6.33 3.95 -2.42
N THR A 62 5.20 4.30 -1.81
CA THR A 62 4.65 5.67 -1.85
C THR A 62 4.87 6.34 -0.51
N ARG A 63 5.55 7.48 -0.50
CA ARG A 63 5.70 8.32 0.70
C ARG A 63 4.33 8.82 1.16
N ILE A 64 4.02 8.63 2.44
CA ILE A 64 2.76 9.09 3.04
C ILE A 64 2.97 10.10 4.18
N GLN A 65 4.16 10.15 4.78
CA GLN A 65 4.50 11.12 5.83
C GLN A 65 6.02 11.32 5.90
N ASP A 66 6.44 12.54 6.20
CA ASP A 66 7.84 12.84 6.50
C ASP A 66 8.23 12.37 7.89
N GLY A 67 9.46 11.86 8.02
CA GLY A 67 9.89 11.18 9.23
C GLY A 67 9.19 9.85 9.44
N CYS A 68 9.51 9.18 10.55
CA CYS A 68 8.90 7.91 10.92
C CYS A 68 8.24 8.02 12.29
N PRO A 69 7.09 7.34 12.50
CA PRO A 69 6.41 7.38 13.77
C PRO A 69 7.31 6.81 14.86
N VAL A 70 7.38 7.52 15.98
CA VAL A 70 8.11 7.13 17.17
C VAL A 70 7.11 6.80 18.26
N THR A 71 7.39 5.77 19.05
CA THR A 71 6.57 5.45 20.21
C THR A 71 6.78 6.51 21.30
N GLU A 72 5.74 6.81 22.09
CA GLU A 72 5.80 7.79 23.19
C GLU A 72 6.96 7.53 24.16
N ARG A 73 7.30 6.26 24.42
CA ARG A 73 8.44 5.89 25.29
C ARG A 73 9.76 6.44 24.78
N MET A 74 9.96 6.43 23.47
CA MET A 74 11.19 6.93 22.85
C MET A 74 11.23 8.47 22.90
N GLN A 75 10.08 9.14 22.75
CA GLN A 75 9.97 10.59 22.96
C GLN A 75 10.29 10.99 24.41
N GLN A 76 9.72 10.30 25.40
CA GLN A 76 9.97 10.57 26.82
C GLN A 76 11.44 10.41 27.21
N GLN A 77 12.11 9.41 26.65
CA GLN A 77 13.54 9.21 26.85
C GLN A 77 14.37 10.36 26.27
N MET A 78 14.05 10.82 25.06
CA MET A 78 14.72 11.97 24.44
C MET A 78 14.57 13.23 25.29
N THR A 79 13.37 13.50 25.80
CA THR A 79 13.09 14.67 26.64
C THR A 79 13.77 14.61 28.00
N ARG A 80 13.96 13.42 28.59
CA ARG A 80 14.60 13.25 29.90
C ARG A 80 16.11 13.50 29.88
N VAL A 81 16.77 13.28 28.74
CA VAL A 81 18.24 13.44 28.60
C VAL A 81 18.62 14.90 28.33
N ASN A 82 17.64 15.78 28.16
CA ASN A 82 17.81 17.21 27.88
C ASN A 82 17.42 18.06 29.09
#